data_AF-A0A4P5VS65-F1
#
_entry.id   AF-A0A4P5VS65-F1
#
_cell.length_a   1.000
_cell.length_b   1.000
_cell.length_c   1.000
_cell.angle_alpha   90.00
_cell.angle_beta   90.00
_cell.angle_gamma   90.00
#
_symmetry.space_group_name_H-M   'P 1'
#
loop_
_entity.id
_entity.type
_entity.pdbx_description
1 polymer ?
#
loop_
_entity_poly.entity_id
_entity_poly.type
_entity_poly.pdbx_seq_one_letter_code
_entity_poly.pdbx_strand_id
1 'polypeptide(L)' 'MVLRLRLLLGSLLGGSLLLAMLCLGAQNLDQRERLNLGFGQTAPLPSGFLVGLALAVGVISGGSSAALLLPGRRDDRA' A
#
# COMPACT_ATOMS: atom_id res chain seq x y z
N MET A 1 17.19 -11.44 11.32
CA MET A 1 16.05 -10.63 11.79
C MET A 1 16.06 -9.20 11.25
N VAL A 2 17.20 -8.47 11.32
CA VAL A 2 17.31 -7.06 10.88
C VAL A 2 16.82 -6.81 9.45
N LEU A 3 17.12 -7.70 8.50
CA LEU A 3 16.67 -7.54 7.11
C LEU A 3 15.14 -7.65 6.96
N ARG A 4 14.50 -8.59 7.65
CA ARG A 4 13.03 -8.72 7.69
C ARG A 4 12.39 -7.47 8.28
N LEU A 5 12.96 -6.95 9.38
CA LEU A 5 12.48 -5.73 10.01
C LEU A 5 12.64 -4.50 9.10
N ARG A 6 13.77 -4.39 8.39
CA ARG A 6 14.00 -3.33 7.40
C ARG A 6 13.03 -3.40 6.23
N LEU A 7 12.73 -4.59 5.73
CA LEU A 7 11.73 -4.79 4.68
C LEU A 7 10.35 -4.35 5.17
N LEU A 8 9.92 -4.82 6.34
CA LEU A 8 8.62 -4.50 6.91
C LEU A 8 8.48 -2.99 7.17
N LEU A 9 9.46 -2.37 7.84
CA LEU A 9 9.48 -0.93 8.08
C LEU A 9 9.52 -0.13 6.78
N GLY A 10 10.36 -0.54 5.82
CA GLY A 10 10.46 0.12 4.52
C GLY A 10 9.14 0.11 3.75
N SER A 11 8.44 -1.03 3.74
CA SER A 11 7.15 -1.17 3.07
C SER A 11 6.01 -0.43 3.78
N LEU A 12 6.01 -0.41 5.11
CA LEU A 12 5.06 0.39 5.90
C LEU A 12 5.28 1.89 5.68
N LEU A 13 6.53 2.34 5.72
CA LEU A 13 6.88 3.75 5.62
C LEU A 13 6.72 4.27 4.18
N GLY A 14 7.09 3.45 3.19
CA GLY A 14 6.81 3.75 1.78
C GLY A 14 5.32 3.75 1.47
N GLY A 15 4.57 2.75 1.98
CA GLY A 15 3.12 2.68 1.82
C GLY A 15 2.38 3.85 2.46
N SER A 16 2.78 4.26 3.67
CA SER A 16 2.19 5.42 4.35
C SER A 16 2.53 6.74 3.67
N LEU A 17 3.75 6.91 3.16
CA LEU A 17 4.15 8.07 2.36
C LEU A 17 3.35 8.17 1.06
N LEU A 18 3.18 7.04 0.36
CA LEU A 18 2.31 6.96 -0.82
C LEU A 18 0.87 7.35 -0.46
N LEU A 19 0.33 6.84 0.65
CA LEU A 19 -1.01 7.19 1.12
C LEU A 19 -1.14 8.70 1.38
N ALA A 20 -0.14 9.30 2.04
CA ALA A 20 -0.12 10.74 2.30
C ALA A 20 -0.10 11.54 1.00
N MET A 21 0.74 11.16 0.03
CA MET A 21 0.78 11.79 -1.30
C MET A 21 -0.55 11.66 -2.04
N LEU A 22 -1.22 10.52 -1.94
CA LEU A 22 -2.53 10.33 -2.55
C LEU A 22 -3.61 11.19 -1.88
N CYS A 23 -3.58 11.32 -0.56
CA CYS A 23 -4.48 12.23 0.16
C CYS A 23 -4.24 13.69 -0.25
N LEU A 24 -2.98 14.10 -0.43
CA LEU A 24 -2.62 15.43 -0.92
C LEU A 24 -3.06 15.63 -2.39
N GLY A 25 -2.82 14.65 -3.25
CA GLY A 25 -3.21 14.68 -4.66
C GLY A 25 -4.73 14.68 -4.84
N ALA A 26 -5.47 13.90 -4.05
CA ALA A 26 -6.93 13.86 -4.08
C ALA A 26 -7.58 15.20 -3.73
N GLN A 27 -6.93 15.98 -2.85
CA GLN A 27 -7.37 17.34 -2.54
C GLN A 27 -7.14 18.32 -3.71
N ASN A 28 -6.19 18.04 -4.60
CA ASN A 28 -5.89 18.85 -5.79
C ASN A 28 -6.75 18.46 -7.01
N LEU A 29 -7.52 17.38 -6.93
CA LEU A 29 -8.36 16.92 -8.03
C LEU A 29 -9.78 17.50 -7.91
N ASP A 30 -10.16 18.32 -8.88
CA ASP A 30 -11.52 18.86 -8.99
C ASP A 30 -12.55 17.80 -9.38
N GLN A 31 -12.13 16.80 -10.15
CA GLN A 31 -13.03 15.78 -10.68
C GLN A 31 -13.28 14.68 -9.63
N ARG A 32 -14.51 14.64 -9.13
CA ARG A 32 -14.94 13.69 -8.09
C ARG A 32 -16.01 12.75 -8.62
N GLU A 33 -15.57 11.60 -9.11
CA GLU A 33 -16.48 10.55 -9.59
C GLU A 33 -17.09 9.79 -8.41
N ARG A 34 -18.31 9.30 -8.59
CA ARG A 34 -18.96 8.38 -7.66
C ARG A 34 -18.97 6.99 -8.28
N LEU A 35 -18.40 5.99 -7.61
CA LEU A 35 -18.51 4.63 -8.10
C LEU A 35 -19.84 4.02 -7.68
N ASN A 36 -20.49 3.37 -8.63
CA ASN A 36 -21.62 2.49 -8.36
C ASN A 36 -21.09 1.08 -8.10
N LEU A 37 -21.26 0.59 -6.88
CA LEU A 37 -20.82 -0.74 -6.45
C LEU A 37 -21.92 -1.82 -6.61
N GLY A 38 -23.01 -1.50 -7.32
CA GLY A 38 -24.15 -2.38 -7.51
C GLY A 38 -25.14 -2.40 -6.34
N PHE A 39 -24.67 -2.19 -5.10
CA PHE A 39 -25.51 -2.09 -3.89
C PHE A 39 -25.67 -0.65 -3.36
N GLY A 40 -25.11 0.33 -4.09
CA GLY A 40 -25.10 1.73 -3.69
C GLY A 40 -24.00 2.51 -4.39
N GLN A 41 -23.99 3.82 -4.19
CA GLN A 41 -22.92 4.71 -4.66
C GLN A 41 -21.92 4.98 -3.54
N THR A 42 -20.63 5.03 -3.88
CA THR A 42 -19.59 5.48 -2.95
C THR A 42 -19.72 6.97 -2.68
N ALA A 43 -19.08 7.42 -1.60
CA ALA A 43 -18.74 8.84 -1.49
C ALA A 43 -17.95 9.28 -2.75
N PRO A 44 -18.07 10.54 -3.17
CA PRO A 44 -17.36 11.06 -4.34
C PRO A 44 -15.85 11.05 -4.05
N LEU A 45 -15.12 10.18 -4.75
CA LEU A 45 -13.66 10.03 -4.62
C LEU A 45 -13.01 10.18 -6.01
N PRO A 46 -11.86 10.85 -6.12
CA PRO A 46 -11.13 10.92 -7.38
C PRO A 46 -10.70 9.52 -7.84
N SER A 47 -10.87 9.19 -9.12
CA SER A 47 -10.48 7.89 -9.68
C SER A 47 -8.99 7.58 -9.45
N GLY A 48 -8.13 8.59 -9.60
CA GLY A 48 -6.69 8.48 -9.33
C GLY A 48 -6.36 8.14 -7.87
N PHE A 49 -7.19 8.59 -6.91
CA PHE A 49 -7.03 8.22 -5.50
C PHE A 49 -7.27 6.73 -5.27
N LEU A 50 -8.30 6.16 -5.89
CA LEU A 50 -8.63 4.73 -5.76
C LEU A 50 -7.56 3.83 -6.36
N VAL A 51 -7.06 4.17 -7.54
CA VAL A 51 -5.94 3.45 -8.17
C VAL A 51 -4.70 3.53 -7.28
N GLY A 52 -4.40 4.72 -6.76
CA GLY A 52 -3.31 4.91 -5.82
C GLY A 52 -3.46 4.10 -4.54
N LEU A 53 -4.67 4.04 -3.98
CA LEU A 53 -4.96 3.27 -2.77
C LEU A 53 -4.69 1.78 -3.00
N ALA A 54 -5.09 1.24 -4.16
CA ALA A 54 -4.78 -0.14 -4.53
C ALA A 54 -3.26 -0.38 -4.60
N LEU A 55 -2.49 0.56 -5.15
CA LEU A 55 -1.02 0.49 -5.17
C LEU A 55 -0.41 0.51 -3.76
N ALA A 56 -0.87 1.40 -2.89
CA ALA A 56 -0.38 1.49 -1.51
C ALA A 56 -0.64 0.20 -0.73
N VAL A 57 -1.84 -0.38 -0.88
CA VAL A 57 -2.19 -1.70 -0.30
C VAL A 57 -1.27 -2.79 -0.87
N GLY A 58 -1.01 -2.78 -2.18
CA GLY A 58 -0.09 -3.73 -2.82
C GLY A 58 1.34 -3.64 -2.27
N VAL A 59 1.87 -2.43 -2.07
CA VAL A 59 3.22 -2.21 -1.49
C VAL A 59 3.29 -2.74 -0.06
N ILE A 60 2.31 -2.44 0.78
CA ILE A 60 2.28 -2.89 2.18
C ILE A 60 2.13 -4.41 2.25
N SER A 61 1.19 -4.98 1.49
CA SER A 61 0.93 -6.42 1.48
C SER A 61 2.11 -7.22 0.92
N GLY A 62 2.64 -6.82 -0.24
CA GLY A 62 3.78 -7.47 -0.87
C GLY A 62 5.04 -7.38 -0.02
N GLY A 63 5.29 -6.22 0.58
CA GLY A 63 6.40 -6.01 1.50
C GLY A 63 6.33 -6.84 2.78
N SER A 64 5.13 -6.91 3.38
CA SER A 64 4.87 -7.76 4.54
C SER A 64 5.07 -9.24 4.20
N SER A 65 4.55 -9.69 3.05
CA SER A 65 4.73 -11.06 2.55
C SER A 65 6.20 -11.37 2.32
N ALA A 66 6.96 -10.47 1.68
CA ALA A 66 8.38 -10.62 1.46
C ALA A 66 9.16 -10.70 2.79
N ALA A 67 8.82 -9.87 3.78
CA ALA A 67 9.45 -9.89 5.10
C ALA A 67 9.19 -11.22 5.85
N LEU A 68 7.98 -11.79 5.72
CA LEU A 68 7.60 -13.06 6.33
C LEU A 68 8.26 -14.27 5.63
N LEU A 69 8.26 -14.28 4.30
CA LEU A 69 8.76 -15.38 3.48
C LEU A 69 10.29 -15.39 3.34
N LEU A 70 10.97 -14.30 3.70
CA LEU A 70 12.42 -14.21 3.60
C LEU A 70 13.07 -15.35 4.42
N PRO A 71 13.84 -16.26 3.79
CA PRO A 71 14.49 -17.36 4.50
C PRO A 71 15.36 -16.86 5.65
N GLY A 72 15.25 -17.50 6.81
CA GLY A 72 16.23 -17.30 7.87
C GLY A 72 17.55 -17.92 7.44
N ARG A 73 18.69 -17.37 7.84
CA ARG A 73 19.96 -18.12 7.79
C ARG A 73 19.73 -19.40 8.61
N ARG A 74 19.41 -20.51 7.95
CA ARG A 74 19.69 -21.83 8.50
C ARG A 74 21.21 -21.85 8.66
N ASP A 75 21.65 -22.16 9.87
CA ASP A 75 22.99 -22.71 10.07
C ASP A 75 23.07 -23.98 9.21
N ASP A 76 23.51 -23.83 7.97
CA ASP A 76 24.02 -24.93 7.16
C ASP A 76 25.44 -25.26 7.64
N ARG A 77 25.56 -25.61 8.94
CA ARG A 77 26.68 -26.43 9.41
C ARG A 77 26.28 -27.87 9.19
N ALA A 78 26.54 -28.34 7.98
CA ALA A 78 26.93 -29.73 7.77
C ALA A 78 28.31 -29.97 8.39
#